data_AF-A0A8T2PQD0-F1
#
_entry.id   AF-A0A8T2PQD0-F1
#
_cell.length_a   1.000
_cell.length_b   1.000
_cell.length_c   1.000
_cell.angle_alpha   90.00
_cell.angle_beta   90.00
_cell.angle_gamma   90.00
#
_symmetry.space_group_name_H-M   'P 1'
#
loop_
_entity.id
_entity.type
_entity.pdbx_description
1 polymer ?
#
loop_
_entity_poly.entity_id
_entity_poly.type
_entity_poly.pdbx_seq_one_letter_code
_entity_poly.pdbx_strand_id
1 'polypeptide(L)'
;MVTSTLQVTFTKRKFGLMKKAYELSVLCDCEIALIIFNSTNKLFQYASTDMDKVLLKYTEYNEPHESRTNSDIVEIVCDTHVCRHSVGLDRHIATCHLQ
;
A
#
# COMPACT_ATOMS: atom_id res chain seq x y z
N MET A 1 -19.01 -25.68 -10.65
CA MET A 1 -18.64 -24.25 -10.58
C MET A 1 -17.16 -24.15 -10.25
N VAL A 2 -16.30 -23.88 -11.23
CA VAL A 2 -14.87 -23.66 -10.99
C VAL A 2 -14.68 -22.15 -10.74
N THR A 3 -14.39 -21.75 -9.50
CA THR A 3 -14.00 -20.36 -9.20
C THR A 3 -12.60 -20.12 -9.76
N SER A 4 -12.41 -19.06 -10.56
CA SER A 4 -11.10 -18.80 -11.15
C SER A 4 -10.06 -18.46 -10.08
N THR A 5 -8.80 -18.84 -10.31
CA THR A 5 -7.69 -18.55 -9.37
C THR A 5 -7.55 -17.06 -9.07
N LEU A 6 -7.89 -16.20 -10.04
CA LEU A 6 -7.93 -14.73 -9.88
C LEU A 6 -9.05 -14.29 -8.92
N GLN A 7 -10.25 -14.87 -9.03
CA GLN A 7 -11.35 -14.56 -8.12
C GLN A 7 -11.02 -14.98 -6.67
N VAL A 8 -10.42 -16.17 -6.51
CA VAL A 8 -9.98 -16.66 -5.19
C VAL A 8 -8.91 -15.74 -4.62
N THR A 9 -7.91 -15.37 -5.43
CA THR A 9 -6.82 -14.48 -5.00
C THR A 9 -7.34 -13.10 -4.64
N PHE A 10 -8.20 -12.51 -5.46
CA PHE A 10 -8.81 -11.21 -5.19
C PHE A 10 -9.58 -11.25 -3.86
N THR A 11 -10.41 -12.27 -3.65
CA THR A 11 -11.20 -12.41 -2.43
C THR A 11 -10.31 -12.48 -1.19
N LYS A 12 -9.28 -13.33 -1.21
CA LYS A 12 -8.34 -13.48 -0.09
C LYS A 12 -7.51 -12.23 0.17
N ARG A 13 -6.92 -11.63 -0.87
CA ARG A 13 -6.06 -10.43 -0.72
C ARG A 13 -6.86 -9.20 -0.33
N LYS A 14 -8.06 -9.00 -0.89
CA LYS A 14 -8.98 -7.92 -0.50
C LYS A 14 -9.34 -8.00 0.99
N PHE A 15 -9.69 -9.20 1.46
CA PHE A 15 -9.99 -9.40 2.88
C PHE A 15 -8.76 -9.15 3.77
N GLY A 16 -7.59 -9.66 3.38
CA GLY A 16 -6.34 -9.40 4.11
C GLY A 16 -6.01 -7.91 4.20
N LEU A 17 -6.22 -7.15 3.11
CA LEU A 17 -6.01 -5.70 3.07
C LEU A 17 -6.98 -4.96 4.01
N MET A 18 -8.28 -5.31 3.97
CA MET A 18 -9.28 -4.74 4.89
C MET A 18 -8.95 -5.03 6.36
N LYS A 19 -8.46 -6.24 6.67
CA LYS A 19 -8.01 -6.59 8.02
C LYS A 19 -6.84 -5.71 8.48
N LYS A 20 -5.87 -5.45 7.59
CA LYS A 20 -4.74 -4.56 7.89
C LYS A 20 -5.15 -3.10 8.08
N ALA A 21 -6.09 -2.61 7.27
CA ALA A 21 -6.68 -1.29 7.46
C ALA A 21 -7.40 -1.19 8.82
N TYR A 22 -8.19 -2.20 9.20
CA TYR A 22 -8.80 -2.29 10.52
C TYR A 22 -7.77 -2.26 11.66
N GLU A 23 -6.77 -3.15 11.62
CA GLU A 23 -5.71 -3.21 12.63
C GLU A 23 -5.03 -1.83 12.80
N LEU A 24 -4.68 -1.16 11.69
CA LEU A 24 -4.06 0.16 11.73
C LEU A 24 -4.97 1.24 12.33
N SER A 25 -6.25 1.28 11.91
CA SER A 25 -7.21 2.26 12.44
C SER A 25 -7.39 2.15 13.95
N VAL A 26 -7.43 0.93 14.49
CA VAL A 26 -7.60 0.68 15.93
C VAL A 26 -6.31 0.97 16.71
N LEU A 27 -5.15 0.55 16.19
CA LEU A 27 -3.88 0.71 16.90
C LEU A 27 -3.40 2.16 16.98
N CYS A 28 -3.70 2.95 15.94
CA CYS A 28 -3.19 4.30 15.80
C CYS A 28 -4.27 5.38 15.89
N ASP A 29 -5.52 5.01 16.20
CA ASP A 29 -6.68 5.90 16.28
C ASP A 29 -6.81 6.81 15.04
N CYS A 30 -6.84 6.17 13.86
CA CYS A 30 -6.90 6.89 12.58
C CYS A 30 -8.10 6.48 11.72
N GLU A 31 -8.59 7.44 10.94
CA GLU A 31 -9.69 7.22 10.00
C GLU A 31 -9.14 6.75 8.65
N ILE A 32 -9.65 5.62 8.15
CA ILE A 32 -9.19 4.99 6.91
C ILE A 32 -10.38 4.72 6.01
N ALA A 33 -10.30 5.16 4.74
CA ALA A 33 -11.18 4.75 3.66
C ALA A 33 -10.40 3.99 2.58
N LEU A 34 -10.99 2.90 2.09
CA LEU A 34 -10.43 2.06 1.04
C LEU A 34 -11.50 1.82 -0.03
N ILE A 35 -11.17 2.15 -1.28
CA ILE A 35 -12.03 1.96 -2.45
C ILE A 35 -11.30 1.05 -3.43
N ILE A 36 -11.96 -0.02 -3.89
CA ILE A 36 -11.41 -0.99 -4.83
C ILE A 36 -12.41 -1.21 -5.96
N PHE A 37 -11.98 -0.94 -7.19
CA PHE A 37 -12.68 -1.38 -8.39
C PHE A 37 -11.95 -2.59 -8.98
N ASN A 38 -12.69 -3.64 -9.32
CA ASN A 38 -12.10 -4.77 -10.05
C ASN A 38 -12.16 -4.55 -11.57
N SER A 39 -11.61 -5.49 -12.35
CA SER A 39 -11.61 -5.41 -13.82
C SER A 39 -13.01 -5.39 -14.46
N THR A 40 -14.07 -5.73 -13.72
CA THR A 40 -15.46 -5.64 -14.15
C THR A 40 -16.18 -4.39 -13.62
N ASN A 41 -15.43 -3.39 -13.13
CA ASN A 41 -15.93 -2.15 -12.52
C ASN A 41 -16.88 -2.37 -11.32
N LYS A 42 -16.77 -3.51 -10.63
CA LYS A 42 -17.51 -3.72 -9.37
C LYS A 42 -16.78 -3.02 -8.24
N LEU A 43 -17.52 -2.18 -7.51
CA LEU A 43 -17.07 -1.47 -6.32
C LEU A 43 -17.04 -2.41 -5.11
N PHE A 44 -15.93 -2.39 -4.38
CA PHE A 44 -15.78 -2.92 -3.03
C PHE A 44 -15.17 -1.84 -2.17
N GLN A 45 -15.69 -1.65 -0.96
CA GLN A 45 -15.22 -0.59 -0.08
C GLN A 45 -15.09 -1.04 1.36
N TYR A 46 -14.28 -0.32 2.11
CA TYR A 46 -14.15 -0.41 3.57
C TYR A 46 -13.90 0.99 4.12
N ALA A 47 -14.53 1.32 5.25
CA ALA A 47 -14.22 2.49 6.06
C ALA A 47 -14.07 2.03 7.52
N SER A 48 -13.15 2.61 8.27
CA SER A 48 -13.04 2.34 9.71
C SER A 48 -14.22 2.92 10.50
N THR A 49 -14.87 3.95 9.96
CA THR A 49 -16.08 4.58 10.51
C THR A 49 -17.19 4.60 9.46
N ASP A 50 -17.47 5.75 8.86
CA ASP A 50 -18.49 5.96 7.83
C ASP A 50 -17.80 6.49 6.56
N MET A 51 -18.10 5.87 5.41
CA MET A 51 -17.44 6.21 4.15
C MET A 51 -17.70 7.66 3.75
N ASP A 52 -18.94 8.13 3.88
CA ASP A 52 -19.33 9.47 3.44
C ASP A 52 -18.65 10.52 4.31
N LYS A 53 -18.49 10.26 5.62
CA LYS A 53 -17.73 11.15 6.53
C LYS A 53 -16.27 11.27 6.14
N VAL A 54 -15.59 10.16 5.84
CA VAL A 54 -14.16 10.19 5.48
C VAL A 54 -13.95 10.86 4.12
N LEU A 55 -14.86 10.64 3.16
CA LEU A 55 -14.80 11.28 1.85
C LEU A 55 -15.11 12.78 1.93
N LEU A 56 -16.09 13.19 2.73
CA LEU A 56 -16.37 14.61 2.98
C LEU A 56 -15.14 15.29 3.57
N LYS A 57 -14.55 14.69 4.61
CA LYS A 57 -13.29 15.17 5.20
C LYS A 57 -12.19 15.28 4.15
N TYR A 58 -12.02 14.29 3.27
CA TYR A 58 -11.04 14.35 2.19
C TYR A 58 -11.25 15.55 1.25
N THR A 59 -12.51 15.87 0.89
CA THR A 59 -12.81 17.02 0.03
C THR A 59 -12.60 18.39 0.69
N GLU A 60 -12.56 18.44 2.02
CA GLU A 60 -12.30 19.67 2.79
C GLU A 60 -10.79 19.99 2.89
N TYR A 61 -9.91 19.04 2.60
CA TYR A 61 -8.46 19.24 2.59
C TYR A 61 -7.98 19.70 1.20
N ASN A 62 -7.15 20.74 1.18
CA ASN A 62 -6.59 21.29 -0.07
C ASN A 62 -5.54 20.37 -0.71
N GLU A 63 -4.70 19.73 0.09
CA GLU A 63 -3.65 18.83 -0.37
C GLU A 63 -3.34 17.74 0.67
N PRO A 64 -2.96 16.53 0.24
CA PRO A 64 -2.53 15.48 1.15
C PRO A 64 -1.14 15.78 1.72
N HIS A 65 -0.91 15.48 3.00
CA HIS A 65 0.44 15.54 3.60
C HIS A 65 1.41 14.55 2.95
N GLU A 66 0.92 13.38 2.54
CA GLU A 66 1.66 12.37 1.79
C GLU A 66 0.75 11.76 0.71
N SER A 67 1.27 11.62 -0.51
CA SER A 67 0.61 10.95 -1.64
C SER A 67 1.56 9.94 -2.27
N ARG A 68 1.07 8.73 -2.51
CA ARG A 68 1.82 7.62 -3.12
C ARG A 68 1.02 6.96 -4.22
N THR A 69 1.72 6.57 -5.27
CA THR A 69 1.23 5.78 -6.41
C THR A 69 1.96 4.45 -6.47
N ASN A 70 1.56 3.58 -7.41
CA ASN A 70 2.24 2.31 -7.62
C ASN A 70 3.71 2.50 -8.02
N SER A 71 4.06 3.57 -8.73
CA SER A 71 5.44 3.86 -9.12
C SER A 71 6.32 4.13 -7.89
N ASP A 72 5.83 4.97 -6.96
CA ASP A 72 6.55 5.28 -5.72
C ASP A 72 6.78 4.02 -4.87
N ILE A 73 5.78 3.13 -4.80
CA ILE A 73 5.89 1.88 -4.03
C ILE A 73 6.87 0.91 -4.70
N VAL A 74 6.85 0.80 -6.03
CA VAL A 74 7.77 -0.09 -6.77
C VAL A 74 9.21 0.32 -6.53
N GLU A 75 9.53 1.61 -6.52
CA GLU A 75 10.89 2.10 -6.24
C GLU A 75 11.36 1.66 -4.84
N ILE A 76 10.54 1.84 -3.81
CA ILE A 76 10.85 1.42 -2.43
C ILE A 76 11.05 -0.11 -2.34
N VAL A 77 10.21 -0.88 -3.03
CA VAL A 77 10.31 -2.34 -3.06
C VAL A 77 11.57 -2.78 -3.80
N CYS A 78 11.95 -2.12 -4.88
CA CYS A 78 13.18 -2.42 -5.62
C CYS A 78 14.43 -2.08 -4.81
N ASP A 79 14.46 -0.92 -4.14
CA ASP A 79 15.58 -0.50 -3.30
C ASP A 79 15.79 -1.42 -2.11
N THR A 80 14.71 -1.92 -1.49
CA THR A 80 14.83 -2.94 -0.43
C THR A 80 15.38 -4.29 -0.94
N HIS A 81 15.17 -4.63 -2.22
CA HIS A 81 15.83 -5.80 -2.83
C HIS A 81 17.29 -5.53 -3.18
N VAL A 82 17.65 -4.30 -3.58
CA VAL A 82 19.04 -3.89 -3.79
C VAL A 82 19.82 -3.90 -2.46
N CYS A 83 19.22 -3.39 -1.37
CA CYS A 83 19.82 -3.45 -0.03
C CYS A 83 19.97 -4.87 0.52
N ARG A 84 19.13 -5.84 0.11
CA ARG A 84 19.30 -7.26 0.47
C ARG A 84 20.53 -7.91 -0.17
N HIS A 85 21.09 -7.33 -1.24
CA HIS A 85 22.37 -7.74 -1.82
C HIS A 85 23.57 -6.97 -1.25
N SER A 86 23.35 -5.92 -0.44
CA SER A 86 24.42 -5.07 0.11
C SER A 86 24.72 -5.30 1.59
N VAL A 87 23.90 -6.07 2.33
CA VAL A 87 24.26 -6.54 3.68
C VAL A 87 25.16 -7.77 3.60
N GLY A 88 26.40 -7.56 3.17
CA GLY A 88 27.37 -8.64 3.06
C GLY A 88 28.70 -8.28 2.42
N LEU A 89 29.33 -7.16 2.79
CA LEU A 89 30.81 -7.08 2.75
C LEU A 89 31.34 -5.92 3.60
N ASP A 90 31.86 -6.25 4.79
CA ASP A 90 32.94 -5.47 5.41
C ASP A 90 34.13 -5.42 4.44
N ARG A 91 34.38 -4.27 3.82
CA ARG A 91 35.71 -3.78 3.40
C ARG A 91 35.64 -2.26 3.43
N HIS A 92 36.13 -1.57 4.45
CA HIS A 92 37.53 -1.14 4.49
C HIS A 92 38.19 -1.25 3.09
N ILE A 93 37.96 -0.24 2.25
CA ILE A 93 38.98 0.51 1.49
C ILE A 93 38.23 1.65 0.77
N ALA A 94 38.41 2.85 1.29
CA ALA A 94 38.32 4.06 0.51
C ALA A 94 39.57 4.17 -0.37
N THR A 95 39.39 4.40 -1.68
CA THR A 95 40.23 5.27 -2.56
C THR A 95 39.62 5.24 -3.97
N CYS A 96 39.10 6.37 -4.48
CA CYS A 96 39.80 7.25 -5.44
C CYS A 96 40.39 6.51 -6.66
N HIS A 97 39.80 6.66 -7.85
CA HIS A 97 40.08 7.76 -8.77
C HIS A 97 39.22 7.67 -10.04
N LEU A 98 38.72 8.82 -10.49
CA LEU A 98 38.50 9.10 -11.92
C LEU A 98 39.82 8.81 -12.66
N GLN A 99 39.82 7.84 -13.58
CA GLN A 99 40.03 8.04 -15.02
C GLN A 99 39.70 6.75 -15.78
#